data_AF-A0A382XRM3-F1
#
_entry.id   AF-A0A382XRM3-F1
#
_cell.length_a   1.000
_cell.length_b   1.000
_cell.length_c   1.000
_cell.angle_alpha   90.00
_cell.angle_beta   90.00
_cell.angle_gamma   90.00
#
_symmetry.space_group_name_H-M   'P 1'
#
loop_
_entity.id
_entity.type
_entity.pdbx_description
1 polymer ?
#
loop_
_entity_poly.entity_id
_entity_poly.type
_entity_poly.pdbx_seq_one_letter_code
_entity_poly.pdbx_strand_id
1 'polypeptide(L)' 'MEKYRFLLDQGKKSALFPEEYRQDSFKVSGCQAQVWLVPYMKENLMHFHSDSDAFIS' A
#
# COMPACT_ATOMS: atom_id res chain seq x y z
N MET A 1 24.05 -0.18 3.25
CA MET A 1 23.37 1.08 2.85
C MET A 1 22.70 1.00 1.48
N GLU A 2 23.33 0.43 0.45
CA GLU A 2 22.71 0.26 -0.88
C GLU A 2 21.35 -0.45 -0.86
N LYS A 3 21.23 -1.59 -0.16
CA LYS A 3 19.96 -2.34 -0.07
C LYS A 3 18.81 -1.52 0.52
N TYR A 4 19.10 -0.69 1.53
CA TYR A 4 18.10 0.19 2.16
C TYR A 4 17.65 1.29 1.20
N ARG A 5 18.59 1.85 0.43
CA ARG A 5 18.30 2.89 -0.56
C ARG A 5 17.51 2.35 -1.75
N PHE A 6 17.80 1.12 -2.18
CA PHE A 6 17.02 0.41 -3.18
C PHE A 6 15.56 0.19 -2.72
N LEU A 7 15.34 -0.19 -1.47
CA LEU A 7 13.98 -0.33 -0.90
C LEU A 7 13.23 1.01 -0.89
N LEU A 8 13.91 2.11 -0.52
CA LEU A 8 13.31 3.46 -0.54
C LEU A 8 12.96 3.95 -1.96
N ASP A 9 13.82 3.67 -2.95
CA ASP A 9 13.56 4.06 -4.34
C ASP A 9 12.43 3.25 -4.97
N GLN A 10 12.23 2.01 -4.54
CA GLN A 10 11.07 1.21 -4.94
C GLN A 10 9.77 1.74 -4.31
N GLY A 11 9.82 2.13 -3.04
CA GLY A 11 8.69 2.73 -2.34
C GLY A 11 8.19 4.04 -2.94
N LYS A 12 9.12 4.92 -3.35
CA LYS A 12 8.80 6.21 -4.00
C LYS A 12 8.08 6.09 -5.35
N LYS A 13 8.14 4.94 -6.02
CA LYS A 13 7.45 4.69 -7.29
C LYS A 13 6.03 4.15 -7.09
N SER A 14 5.62 3.90 -5.84
CA SER A 14 4.29 3.43 -5.56
C SER A 14 3.25 4.50 -5.92
N ALA A 15 2.16 4.07 -6.55
CA ALA A 15 1.06 4.96 -6.85
C ALA A 15 0.48 5.49 -5.54
N LEU A 16 0.14 6.78 -5.50
CA LEU A 16 -0.54 7.37 -4.35
C LEU A 16 -1.83 6.60 -4.08
N PHE A 17 -2.00 6.18 -2.84
CA PHE A 17 -3.21 5.49 -2.40
C PHE A 17 -4.38 6.48 -2.33
N PRO A 18 -5.54 6.16 -2.95
CA PRO A 18 -6.68 7.08 -2.92
C PRO A 18 -7.22 7.25 -1.49
N GLU A 19 -7.37 8.51 -1.06
CA GLU A 19 -7.79 8.83 0.31
C GLU A 19 -9.21 8.34 0.63
N GLU A 20 -10.07 8.27 -0.39
CA GLU A 20 -11.43 7.71 -0.30
C GLU A 20 -11.47 6.25 0.21
N TYR A 21 -10.38 5.50 0.00
CA TYR A 21 -10.28 4.13 0.46
C TYR A 21 -9.59 3.98 1.81
N ARG A 22 -9.17 5.08 2.46
CA ARG A 22 -8.60 5.09 3.81
C ARG A 22 -9.69 4.97 4.88
N GLN A 23 -10.53 3.94 4.75
CA GLN A 23 -11.63 3.63 5.65
C GLN A 23 -11.36 2.34 6.43
N ASP A 24 -11.93 2.24 7.63
CA ASP A 24 -11.70 1.09 8.53
C ASP A 24 -12.16 -0.25 7.94
N SER A 25 -13.10 -0.25 6.99
CA SER A 25 -13.57 -1.46 6.32
C SER A 25 -12.52 -2.10 5.41
N PHE A 26 -11.53 -1.34 4.93
CA PHE A 26 -10.40 -1.84 4.13
C PHE A 26 -9.12 -1.97 4.94
N LYS A 27 -9.20 -1.74 6.26
CA LYS A 27 -8.05 -1.83 7.16
C LYS A 27 -7.79 -3.29 7.51
N VAL A 28 -6.56 -3.73 7.28
CA VAL A 28 -6.11 -5.07 7.64
C VAL A 28 -5.76 -5.08 9.13
N SER A 29 -6.47 -5.91 9.90
CA SER A 29 -6.22 -6.10 11.33
C SER A 29 -5.03 -7.03 11.58
N GLY A 30 -4.21 -6.74 12.60
CA GLY A 30 -3.13 -7.63 13.06
C GLY A 30 -1.71 -7.21 12.66
N CYS A 31 -1.56 -6.10 11.94
CA CYS A 31 -0.27 -5.49 11.66
C CYS A 31 0.10 -4.44 12.72
N GLN A 32 1.40 -4.30 13.02
CA GLN A 32 1.91 -3.24 13.90
C GLN A 32 1.71 -1.84 13.29
N ALA A 33 1.72 -1.78 11.96
CA ALA A 33 1.35 -0.64 11.15
C ALA A 33 -0.12 -0.77 10.70
N GLN A 34 -0.80 0.36 10.51
CA GLN A 34 -2.08 0.39 9.82
C GLN A 34 -1.84 0.14 8.32
N VAL A 35 -2.48 -0.91 7.80
CA VAL A 35 -2.40 -1.30 6.39
C VAL A 35 -3.80 -1.23 5.80
N TRP A 36 -3.92 -0.62 4.62
CA TRP A 36 -5.15 -0.63 3.82
C TRP A 36 -4.92 -1.45 2.57
N LEU A 37 -5.88 -2.30 2.22
CA LEU A 37 -5.84 -3.13 1.01
C LEU A 37 -7.21 -3.13 0.33
N VAL A 38 -7.24 -2.67 -0.93
CA VAL A 38 -8.48 -2.47 -1.68
C VAL A 38 -8.40 -3.25 -2.99
N PRO A 39 -9.18 -4.33 -3.15
CA PRO A 39 -9.25 -5.04 -4.41
C PRO A 39 -10.05 -4.23 -5.45
N TYR A 40 -9.58 -4.22 -6.69
CA TYR A 40 -10.33 -3.69 -7.83
C TYR A 40 -10.06 -4.54 -9.07
N MET A 41 -11.05 -4.61 -9.97
CA MET A 41 -10.90 -5.32 -11.24
C MET A 41 -10.51 -4.31 -12.32
N LYS A 42 -9.45 -4.61 -13.08
CA LYS A 42 -9.05 -3.85 -14.26
C LYS A 42 -8.58 -4.83 -15.32
N GLU A 43 -9.04 -4.66 -16.56
CA GLU A 43 -8.63 -5.50 -17.69
C GLU A 43 -8.84 -7.02 -17.45
N ASN A 44 -9.94 -7.39 -16.78
CA ASN A 44 -10.21 -8.78 -16.35
C ASN A 44 -9.18 -9.38 -15.37
N LEU A 45 -8.29 -8.56 -14.82
CA LEU A 45 -7.32 -8.93 -13.81
C LEU A 45 -7.72 -8.30 -12.46
N MET A 46 -7.38 -9.01 -11.39
CA MET A 46 -7.54 -8.52 -10.03
C MET A 46 -6.30 -7.71 -9.65
N HIS A 47 -6.53 -6.46 -9.30
CA HIS A 47 -5.52 -5.52 -8.84
C HIS A 47 -5.83 -5.07 -7.42
N PHE A 48 -4.82 -4.49 -6.77
CA PHE A 48 -4.93 -4.01 -5.41
C PHE A 48 -4.32 -2.62 -5.27
N HIS A 49 -5.05 -1.72 -4.63
CA HIS A 49 -4.44 -0.55 -4.00
C HIS A 49 -4.01 -0.97 -2.60
N SER A 50 -2.77 -0.65 -2.23
CA SER A 50 -2.26 -0.90 -0.89
C SER A 50 -1.50 0.31 -0.39
N ASP A 51 -1.68 0.63 0.89
CA ASP A 51 -0.89 1.62 1.60
C ASP A 51 -0.64 1.17 3.02
N SER A 52 0.43 1.67 3.63
CA SER A 52 0.70 1.46 5.03
C SER A 52 1.25 2.73 5.69
N ASP A 53 0.91 2.93 6.95
CA ASP A 53 1.50 3.99 7.78
C ASP A 53 2.92 3.62 8.28
N ALA A 54 3.47 2.50 7.81
CA ALA A 54 4.85 2.14 8.09
C ALA A 54 5.78 3.19 7.45
N PHE A 55 6.86 3.52 8.15
CA PHE A 55 7.91 4.44 7.67
C PHE A 55 8.58 3.99 6.35
N ILE A 56 8.29 2.77 5.89
CA ILE A 56 8.78 2.17 4.66
C ILE A 56 7.56 1.61 3.93
N SER A 57 7.10 2.33 2.90
CA SER A 57 6.14 1.89 1.88
C SER A 57 6.82 2.00 0.52
#